data_AF-A0A375YZ37-F1
#
_entry.id   AF-A0A375YZ37-F1
#
_cell.length_a   1.000
_cell.length_b   1.000
_cell.length_c   1.000
_cell.angle_alpha   90.00
_cell.angle_beta   90.00
_cell.angle_gamma   90.00
#
_symmetry.space_group_name_H-M   'P 1'
#
loop_
_entity.id
_entity.type
_entity.pdbx_description
1 polymer ?
#
loop_
_entity_poly.entity_id
_entity_poly.type
_entity_poly.pdbx_seq_one_letter_code
_entity_poly.pdbx_strand_id
1 'polypeptide(L)'
;MAVLNLRVKARALSCVGQELLSAASAIPDAPQPVSPAGTDPLSTAIAAHVTSSVAPLVADRPAAKAEASGYAQALGAAARAYVGTDEPLGEEIDRQMAGLPASD
;
A
#
# COMPACT_ATOMS: atom_id res chain seq x y z
N MET A 1 -10.47 -7.19 -28.84
CA MET A 1 -10.13 -6.86 -27.44
C MET A 1 -11.39 -6.35 -26.78
N ALA A 2 -11.81 -6.95 -25.67
CA ALA A 2 -12.99 -6.48 -24.94
C ALA A 2 -12.67 -5.13 -24.29
N VAL A 3 -13.47 -4.10 -24.59
CA VAL A 3 -13.37 -2.81 -23.92
C VAL A 3 -13.87 -3.02 -22.48
N LEU A 4 -12.94 -3.11 -21.54
CA LEU A 4 -13.26 -3.12 -20.12
C LEU A 4 -13.66 -1.69 -19.75
N ASN A 5 -14.96 -1.43 -19.64
CA ASN A 5 -15.45 -0.19 -19.07
C ASN A 5 -15.10 -0.17 -17.58
N LEU A 6 -14.09 0.61 -17.22
CA LEU A 6 -13.63 0.80 -15.85
C LEU A 6 -14.69 1.58 -15.07
N ARG A 7 -15.31 0.92 -14.09
CA ARG A 7 -16.14 1.57 -13.07
C ARG A 7 -15.39 1.57 -11.75
N VAL A 8 -14.77 2.71 -11.40
CA VAL A 8 -13.97 2.84 -10.18
C VAL A 8 -14.63 3.85 -9.25
N LYS A 9 -14.85 3.44 -7.99
CA LYS A 9 -15.26 4.37 -6.92
C LYS A 9 -14.02 5.05 -6.34
N ALA A 10 -13.57 6.12 -6.98
CA ALA A 10 -12.29 6.77 -6.66
C ALA A 10 -12.17 7.21 -5.19
N ARG A 11 -13.26 7.70 -4.59
CA ARG A 11 -13.31 8.07 -3.16
C ARG A 11 -13.09 6.87 -2.23
N ALA A 12 -13.74 5.74 -2.52
CA ALA A 12 -13.56 4.51 -1.76
C ALA A 12 -12.13 3.96 -1.94
N LEU A 13 -11.59 4.02 -3.15
CA LEU A 13 -10.24 3.59 -3.47
C LEU A 13 -9.18 4.42 -2.73
N SER A 14 -9.37 5.74 -2.64
CA SER A 14 -8.48 6.63 -1.89
C SER A 14 -8.55 6.37 -0.39
N CYS A 15 -9.74 6.09 0.15
CA CYS A 15 -9.91 5.77 1.57
C CYS A 15 -9.15 4.49 1.94
N VAL A 16 -9.37 3.42 1.15
CA VAL A 16 -8.69 2.14 1.32
C VAL A 16 -7.17 2.27 1.12
N GLY A 17 -6.73 3.06 0.13
CA GLY A 17 -5.30 3.34 -0.07
C GLY A 17 -4.65 4.01 1.14
N GLN A 18 -5.35 4.95 1.78
CA GLN A 18 -4.85 5.63 2.98
C GLN A 18 -4.81 4.70 4.20
N GLU A 19 -5.86 3.88 4.39
CA GLU A 19 -5.90 2.87 5.45
C GLU A 19 -4.76 1.86 5.29
N LEU A 20 -4.52 1.41 4.05
CA LEU A 20 -3.46 0.46 3.74
C LEU A 20 -2.07 1.07 3.94
N LEU A 21 -1.88 2.35 3.59
CA LEU A 21 -0.63 3.06 3.85
C LEU A 21 -0.37 3.18 5.36
N SER A 22 -1.43 3.45 6.14
CA SER A 22 -1.34 3.52 7.60
C SER A 22 -0.96 2.16 8.20
N ALA A 23 -1.60 1.08 7.73
CA ALA A 23 -1.28 -0.28 8.15
C ALA A 23 0.15 -0.70 7.76
N ALA A 24 0.59 -0.38 6.55
CA ALA A 24 1.96 -0.64 6.10
C ALA A 24 3.00 0.12 6.93
N SER A 25 2.71 1.38 7.27
CA SER A 25 3.59 2.21 8.11
C SER A 25 3.67 1.69 9.55
N ALA A 26 2.60 1.05 10.04
CA ALA A 26 2.54 0.43 11.35
C ALA A 26 3.32 -0.89 11.45
N ILE A 27 3.85 -1.43 10.33
CA ILE A 27 4.74 -2.60 10.36
C ILE A 27 5.97 -2.25 11.19
N PRO A 28 6.21 -2.96 12.32
CA PRO A 28 7.36 -2.69 13.17
C PRO A 28 8.66 -2.94 12.43
N ASP A 29 9.69 -2.21 12.82
CA ASP A 29 11.01 -2.41 12.25
C ASP A 29 11.56 -3.80 12.59
N ALA A 30 12.59 -4.20 11.85
CA ALA A 30 13.29 -5.44 12.11
C ALA A 30 13.82 -5.47 13.56
N PRO A 31 13.62 -6.57 14.30
CA PRO A 31 14.21 -6.71 15.63
C PRO A 31 15.73 -6.67 15.54
N GLN A 32 16.39 -6.09 16.54
CA GLN A 32 17.85 -6.16 16.62
C GLN A 32 18.29 -7.60 16.95
N PRO A 33 19.28 -8.17 16.25
CA PRO A 33 19.83 -9.46 16.62
C PRO A 33 20.42 -9.40 18.03
N VAL A 34 20.01 -10.32 18.90
CA VAL A 34 20.61 -10.49 20.22
C VAL A 34 21.49 -11.73 20.21
N SER A 35 22.69 -11.64 20.77
CA SER A 35 23.58 -12.79 20.95
C SER A 35 23.98 -12.90 22.41
N PRO A 36 23.83 -14.08 23.04
CA PRO A 36 24.23 -14.27 24.43
C PRO A 36 25.75 -14.11 24.60
N ALA A 37 26.17 -13.49 25.70
CA ALA A 37 27.58 -13.39 26.05
C ALA A 37 28.03 -14.67 26.78
N GLY A 38 28.53 -15.65 26.02
CA GLY A 38 29.04 -16.91 26.58
C GLY A 38 29.52 -17.86 25.50
N THR A 39 30.60 -18.59 25.75
CA THR A 39 31.15 -19.62 24.86
C THR A 39 30.83 -21.03 25.33
N ASP A 40 30.03 -21.18 26.40
CA ASP A 40 29.58 -22.47 26.85
C ASP A 40 28.61 -23.10 25.82
N PRO A 41 28.46 -24.44 25.81
CA PRO A 41 27.62 -25.14 24.84
C PRO A 41 26.15 -24.68 24.84
N LEU A 42 25.61 -24.26 26.00
CA LEU A 42 24.24 -23.79 26.11
C LEU A 42 24.09 -22.40 25.49
N SER A 43 24.99 -21.46 25.79
CA SER A 43 25.03 -20.13 25.15
C SER A 43 25.17 -20.23 23.64
N THR A 44 26.01 -21.15 23.15
CA THR A 44 26.16 -21.42 21.70
C THR A 44 24.85 -21.94 21.09
N ALA A 45 24.18 -22.87 21.76
CA ALA A 45 22.89 -23.40 21.29
C ALA A 45 21.79 -22.32 21.26
N ILE A 46 21.74 -21.44 22.28
CA ILE A 46 20.83 -20.30 22.33
C ILE A 46 21.13 -19.32 21.19
N ALA A 47 22.41 -18.98 20.96
CA ALA A 47 22.81 -18.09 19.87
C ALA A 47 22.38 -18.64 18.50
N ALA A 48 22.57 -19.94 18.28
CA ALA A 48 22.17 -20.61 17.04
C ALA A 48 20.65 -20.59 16.85
N HIS A 49 19.87 -20.85 17.90
CA HIS A 49 18.41 -20.83 17.86
C HIS A 49 17.84 -19.42 17.65
N VAL A 50 18.42 -18.41 18.31
CA VAL A 50 18.04 -17.00 18.11
C VAL A 50 18.35 -16.59 16.67
N THR A 51 19.51 -16.96 16.15
CA THR A 51 19.88 -16.66 14.76
C THR A 51 18.89 -17.28 13.78
N SER A 52 18.55 -18.56 13.93
CA SER A 52 17.61 -19.22 13.01
C SER A 52 16.19 -18.66 13.06
N SER A 53 15.78 -18.15 14.23
CA SER A 53 14.42 -17.63 14.43
C SER A 53 14.29 -16.14 14.06
N VAL A 54 15.32 -15.34 14.34
CA VAL A 54 15.28 -13.88 14.18
C VAL A 54 15.82 -13.44 12.83
N ALA A 55 16.80 -14.14 12.24
CA ALA A 55 17.38 -13.74 10.94
C ALA A 55 16.35 -13.62 9.81
N PRO A 56 15.36 -14.52 9.66
CA PRO A 56 14.30 -14.35 8.65
C PRO A 56 13.47 -13.09 8.89
N LEU A 57 13.14 -12.78 10.14
CA LEU A 57 12.37 -11.57 10.49
C LEU A 57 13.15 -10.30 10.18
N VAL A 58 14.48 -10.32 10.34
CA VAL A 58 15.35 -9.19 10.01
C VAL A 58 15.43 -8.99 8.49
N ALA A 59 15.47 -10.08 7.72
CA ALA A 59 15.53 -10.03 6.27
C ALA A 59 14.18 -9.62 5.63
N ASP A 60 13.09 -10.23 6.08
CA ASP A 60 11.81 -10.17 5.35
C ASP A 60 10.95 -8.96 5.75
N ARG A 61 11.04 -8.47 6.99
CA ARG A 61 10.20 -7.36 7.46
C ARG A 61 10.41 -6.05 6.68
N PRO A 62 11.64 -5.60 6.40
CA PRO A 62 11.86 -4.38 5.62
C PRO A 62 11.28 -4.51 4.21
N ALA A 63 11.45 -5.68 3.58
CA ALA A 63 10.90 -5.96 2.25
C ALA A 63 9.37 -5.91 2.27
N ALA A 64 8.73 -6.60 3.22
CA ALA A 64 7.28 -6.58 3.38
C ALA A 64 6.72 -5.17 3.65
N LYS A 65 7.41 -4.36 4.47
CA LYS A 65 7.06 -2.96 4.73
C LYS A 65 7.16 -2.10 3.48
N ALA A 66 8.23 -2.26 2.71
CA ALA A 66 8.43 -1.54 1.46
C ALA A 66 7.38 -1.90 0.40
N GLU A 67 7.10 -3.19 0.21
CA GLU A 67 6.10 -3.67 -0.76
C GLU A 67 4.70 -3.19 -0.40
N ALA A 68 4.28 -3.34 0.86
CA ALA A 68 2.97 -2.89 1.32
C ALA A 68 2.80 -1.37 1.18
N SER A 69 3.85 -0.60 1.52
CA SER A 69 3.83 0.86 1.39
C SER A 69 3.77 1.27 -0.08
N GLY A 70 4.56 0.64 -0.95
CA GLY A 70 4.57 0.91 -2.39
C GLY A 70 3.22 0.61 -3.04
N TYR A 71 2.60 -0.52 -2.69
CA TYR A 71 1.28 -0.88 -3.18
C TYR A 71 0.20 0.12 -2.72
N ALA A 72 0.22 0.53 -1.44
CA ALA A 72 -0.71 1.54 -0.93
C ALA A 72 -0.54 2.90 -1.62
N GLN A 73 0.70 3.32 -1.86
CA GLN A 73 1.00 4.55 -2.61
C GLN A 73 0.51 4.47 -4.06
N ALA A 74 0.73 3.35 -4.74
CA ALA A 74 0.24 3.11 -6.09
C ALA A 74 -1.29 3.14 -6.14
N LEU A 75 -1.96 2.57 -5.14
CA LEU A 75 -3.42 2.60 -5.02
C LEU A 75 -3.96 4.03 -4.85
N GLY A 76 -3.32 4.83 -3.98
CA GLY A 76 -3.66 6.24 -3.80
C GLY A 76 -3.34 7.10 -5.03
N ALA A 77 -2.26 6.81 -5.76
CA ALA A 77 -1.94 7.47 -7.02
C ALA A 77 -2.99 7.16 -8.11
N ALA A 78 -3.40 5.89 -8.22
CA ALA A 78 -4.47 5.49 -9.12
C ALA A 78 -5.79 6.19 -8.78
N ALA A 79 -6.17 6.24 -7.50
CA ALA A 79 -7.37 6.95 -7.06
C ALA A 79 -7.36 8.43 -7.45
N ARG A 80 -6.23 9.11 -7.26
CA ARG A 80 -6.05 10.53 -7.68
C ARG A 80 -6.14 10.70 -9.19
N ALA A 81 -5.56 9.78 -9.97
CA ALA A 81 -5.64 9.80 -11.42
C ALA A 81 -7.10 9.65 -11.91
N TYR A 82 -7.88 8.78 -11.28
CA TYR A 82 -9.31 8.66 -11.58
C TYR A 82 -10.09 9.93 -11.23
N VAL A 83 -9.87 10.54 -10.06
CA VAL A 83 -10.52 11.82 -9.71
C VAL A 83 -10.17 12.90 -10.74
N GLY A 84 -8.89 13.08 -11.05
CA GLY A 84 -8.43 14.10 -11.99
C GLY A 84 -8.86 13.85 -13.45
N THR A 85 -9.36 12.66 -13.78
CA THR A 85 -9.91 12.34 -15.10
C THR A 85 -11.45 12.45 -15.12
N ASP A 86 -12.13 12.02 -14.06
CA ASP A 86 -13.61 12.09 -13.94
C ASP A 86 -14.10 13.54 -13.78
N GLU A 87 -13.37 14.38 -13.05
CA GLU A 87 -13.73 15.79 -12.81
C GLU A 87 -13.82 16.62 -14.12
N PRO A 88 -12.81 16.62 -15.02
CA PRO A 88 -12.92 17.32 -16.30
C PRO A 88 -13.94 16.67 -17.26
N LEU A 89 -14.18 15.35 -17.16
CA LEU A 89 -15.25 14.68 -17.91
C LEU A 89 -16.63 15.15 -17.45
N GLY A 90 -16.84 15.30 -16.14
CA GLY A 90 -18.07 15.86 -15.57
C GLY A 90 -18.30 17.30 -16.01
N GLU A 91 -17.27 18.14 -15.94
CA GLU A 91 -17.35 19.54 -16.39
C GLU A 91 -17.61 19.68 -17.89
N GLU A 92 -17.09 18.78 -18.71
CA GLU A 92 -17.37 18.74 -20.14
C GLU A 92 -18.82 18.31 -20.41
N ILE A 93 -19.33 17.30 -19.70
CA ILE A 93 -20.74 16.89 -19.80
C ILE A 93 -21.67 18.01 -19.33
N ASP A 94 -21.38 18.67 -18.21
CA ASP A 94 -22.18 19.80 -17.72
C ASP A 94 -22.17 20.98 -18.69
N ARG A 95 -21.02 21.28 -19.32
CA ARG A 95 -20.94 22.29 -20.39
C ARG A 95 -21.76 21.90 -21.62
N GLN A 96 -21.74 20.63 -22.01
CA GLN A 96 -22.55 20.13 -23.13
C GLN A 96 -24.06 20.13 -22.81
N MET A 97 -24.43 19.80 -21.56
CA MET A 97 -25.83 19.85 -21.11
C MET A 97 -26.35 21.28 -20.93
N ALA A 98 -25.53 22.21 -20.46
CA ALA A 98 -25.89 23.63 -20.35
C ALA A 98 -26.08 24.30 -21.71
N GLY A 99 -25.47 23.75 -22.78
CA GLY A 99 -25.64 24.22 -24.16
C GLY A 99 -26.85 23.64 -24.89
N LEU A 100 -27.55 22.66 -24.31
CA LEU A 100 -28.76 22.07 -24.91
C LEU A 100 -29.98 22.94 -24.56
N PRO A 101 -30.73 23.46 -25.56
CA PRO A 101 -31.95 24.18 -25.29
C PRO A 101 -32.97 23.24 -24.62
N ALA A 102 -33.61 23.71 -23.55
CA ALA A 102 -34.74 23.00 -22.94
C ALA A 102 -35.76 22.72 -24.04
N SER A 103 -35.99 21.44 -24.32
CA SER A 103 -37.03 21.03 -25.27
C SER A 103 -38.38 21.28 -24.59
N ASP A 104 -39.14 22.20 -25.17
CA ASP A 104 -40.56 22.51 -24.87
C ASP A 104 -41.47 21.30 -25.12
#